data_AF-A0A1Q9VT28-F1
#
_entry.id   AF-A0A1Q9VT28-F1
#
_cell.length_a   1.000
_cell.length_b   1.000
_cell.length_c   1.000
_cell.angle_alpha   90.00
_cell.angle_beta   90.00
_cell.angle_gamma   90.00
#
_symmetry.space_group_name_H-M   'P 1'
#
loop_
_entity.id
_entity.type
_entity.pdbx_description
1 polymer ?
#
loop_
_entity_poly.entity_id
_entity_poly.type
_entity_poly.pdbx_seq_one_letter_code
_entity_poly.pdbx_strand_id
1 'polypeptide(L)'
;MRWDGQAIGADDGALPGLERAGLVRSVRTPEFAGITFHEVTAKSALSKVPAMSRMPFRWTINPYRGCSHACSYCLDPATPVLLADGTHRPVGELRVGDEIVGTQSHGHYRRYVRTRVLDRWTTRKRAYRVSLADGTRLVASSDHRFLTERGWRYVVGGAGRREHLALGDVLVGPGRRATHGPTDGEAALLGQDVTGGGALRVEALEALGGADDLVELVDITTGTRDFVADGVVSHNCFARPTHRYLDLDAGADFDREVVVKFNVDEVLRAELSRRSWAREAVALGTNTDPYQRAEGRYRLMPGIITALADSGTPLSVLTKGTLLRRDLPLLADAATRVEVGVGVSLALLDPELQASVEPGTPTPRARLDLIREIRAAGLPCGVMVAPVLPWLTDSTRALTALLDAVRDAGATGVTVLPLHLKPGTREWFMSWLAREHPRLVPGYERVYGRGTYASKAYRSWLWDRVRPMLEARGFGVSGHRGPAGVEGRYRRGELGGLGDGGPPVDGAYPRGSLTGSASPAGPGAPPAQHPGALAGMPVDGGGLDVAGAGVEQVLF
;
A
#
# COMPACT_ATOMS: atom_id res chain seq x y z
N MET A 1 0.07 6.57 -17.88
CA MET A 1 0.59 5.25 -18.29
C MET A 1 2.06 5.00 -17.90
N ARG A 2 2.33 4.51 -16.68
CA ARG A 2 3.57 3.73 -16.34
C ARG A 2 3.20 2.34 -15.80
N TRP A 3 1.89 2.06 -15.70
CA TRP A 3 1.25 0.79 -15.32
C TRP A 3 -0.16 0.63 -15.94
N ASP A 4 -0.52 1.42 -16.96
CA ASP A 4 -1.86 1.39 -17.59
C ASP A 4 -2.11 0.11 -18.41
N GLY A 5 -1.11 -0.78 -18.54
CA GLY A 5 -1.29 -2.09 -19.18
C GLY A 5 -2.08 -3.11 -18.34
N GLN A 6 -2.65 -2.72 -17.20
CA GLN A 6 -3.59 -3.53 -16.41
C GLN A 6 -5.01 -2.94 -16.42
N ALA A 7 -5.34 -2.14 -17.43
CA ALA A 7 -6.74 -1.78 -17.69
C ALA A 7 -7.48 -3.00 -18.26
N ILE A 8 -8.33 -3.62 -17.44
CA ILE A 8 -9.66 -4.28 -17.66
C ILE A 8 -9.88 -5.13 -18.94
N GLY A 9 -8.89 -5.37 -19.80
CA GLY A 9 -9.02 -6.14 -21.05
C GLY A 9 -7.73 -6.76 -21.58
N ALA A 10 -6.62 -6.72 -20.83
CA ALA A 10 -5.43 -7.51 -21.16
C ALA A 10 -5.59 -8.91 -20.57
N ASP A 11 -5.81 -9.90 -21.42
CA ASP A 11 -5.79 -11.33 -21.08
C ASP A 11 -4.37 -11.70 -20.61
N ASP A 12 -4.17 -11.70 -19.29
CA ASP A 12 -2.97 -12.17 -18.61
C ASP A 12 -3.03 -13.70 -18.35
N GLY A 13 -3.95 -14.39 -19.05
CA GLY A 13 -4.25 -15.81 -18.87
C GLY A 13 -5.08 -16.12 -17.63
N ALA A 14 -5.56 -15.11 -16.87
CA ALA A 14 -6.54 -15.31 -15.81
C ALA A 14 -7.96 -15.32 -16.41
N LEU A 15 -8.43 -16.52 -16.75
CA LEU A 15 -9.85 -16.74 -17.03
C LEU A 15 -10.68 -16.47 -15.76
N PRO A 16 -11.94 -16.00 -15.87
CA PRO A 16 -12.79 -15.74 -14.70
C PRO A 16 -12.98 -17.01 -13.87
N GLY A 17 -12.63 -16.95 -12.58
CA GLY A 17 -12.89 -18.01 -11.60
C GLY A 17 -11.73 -18.95 -11.29
N LEU A 18 -11.60 -19.29 -10.00
CA LEU A 18 -10.64 -20.27 -9.46
C LEU A 18 -10.66 -21.61 -10.22
N GLU A 19 -11.84 -22.11 -10.57
CA GLU A 19 -12.00 -23.34 -11.36
C GLU A 19 -11.41 -23.20 -12.77
N ARG A 20 -11.52 -22.03 -13.41
CA ARG A 20 -10.93 -21.76 -14.74
C ARG A 20 -9.44 -21.41 -14.68
N ALA A 21 -8.96 -20.99 -13.51
CA ALA A 21 -7.54 -20.80 -13.21
C ALA A 21 -6.79 -22.11 -12.93
N GLY A 22 -7.49 -23.26 -12.96
CA GLY A 22 -6.88 -24.57 -12.72
C GLY A 22 -6.60 -24.83 -11.24
N LEU A 23 -7.50 -24.37 -10.35
CA LEU A 23 -7.47 -24.70 -8.93
C LEU A 23 -7.28 -26.20 -8.72
N VAL A 24 -6.21 -26.56 -8.03
CA VAL A 24 -5.91 -27.94 -7.64
C VAL A 24 -6.48 -28.21 -6.26
N ARG A 25 -6.18 -27.33 -5.30
CA ARG A 25 -6.69 -27.42 -3.93
C ARG A 25 -6.55 -26.10 -3.18
N SER A 26 -7.36 -25.96 -2.15
CA SER A 26 -7.25 -24.89 -1.17
C SER A 26 -6.66 -25.45 0.13
N VAL A 27 -5.59 -24.84 0.63
CA VAL A 27 -4.83 -25.30 1.79
C VAL A 27 -4.95 -24.30 2.92
N ARG A 28 -5.44 -24.73 4.09
CA ARG A 28 -5.42 -23.95 5.33
C ARG A 28 -4.40 -24.56 6.28
N THR A 29 -3.54 -23.72 6.85
CA THR A 29 -2.40 -24.19 7.66
C THR A 29 -2.36 -23.50 9.00
N PRO A 30 -2.19 -24.25 10.12
CA PRO A 30 -2.13 -23.66 11.46
C PRO A 30 -1.06 -22.58 11.60
N GLU A 31 0.07 -22.70 10.90
CA GLU A 31 1.20 -21.76 10.94
C GLU A 31 0.90 -20.40 10.28
N PHE A 32 -0.16 -20.34 9.48
CA PHE A 32 -0.66 -19.14 8.82
C PHE A 32 -2.13 -18.94 9.20
N ALA A 33 -2.36 -18.78 10.51
CA ALA A 33 -3.70 -18.70 11.08
C ALA A 33 -4.58 -17.69 10.33
N GLY A 34 -5.66 -18.21 9.74
CA GLY A 34 -6.61 -17.43 8.99
C GLY A 34 -6.24 -17.19 7.53
N ILE A 35 -5.19 -17.78 6.95
CA ILE A 35 -4.88 -17.71 5.51
C ILE A 35 -5.22 -19.07 4.84
N THR A 36 -6.04 -19.05 3.79
CA THR A 36 -6.18 -20.10 2.77
C THR A 36 -5.22 -19.85 1.61
N PHE A 37 -4.51 -20.87 1.17
CA PHE A 37 -3.71 -20.80 -0.04
C PHE A 37 -4.44 -21.55 -1.17
N HIS A 38 -4.64 -20.89 -2.30
CA HIS A 38 -5.26 -21.50 -3.48
C HIS A 38 -4.15 -21.95 -4.42
N GLU A 39 -3.84 -23.24 -4.37
CA GLU A 39 -2.86 -23.83 -5.27
C GLU A 39 -3.51 -23.97 -6.65
N VAL A 40 -3.02 -23.19 -7.62
CA VAL A 40 -3.49 -23.20 -8.99
C VAL A 40 -2.41 -23.71 -9.93
N THR A 41 -2.82 -24.48 -10.93
CA THR A 41 -1.94 -24.93 -12.01
C THR A 41 -1.70 -23.75 -12.95
N ALA A 42 -0.51 -23.17 -12.90
CA ALA A 42 -0.10 -22.14 -13.83
C ALA A 42 -0.06 -22.72 -15.26
N LYS A 43 -0.66 -22.01 -16.21
CA LYS A 43 -0.48 -22.26 -17.66
C LYS A 43 0.75 -21.54 -18.21
N SER A 44 1.16 -20.47 -17.53
CA SER A 44 2.35 -19.68 -17.87
C SER A 44 2.99 -19.10 -16.61
N ALA A 45 4.32 -19.12 -16.57
CA ALA A 45 5.13 -18.51 -15.52
C ALA A 45 5.57 -17.10 -15.94
N LEU A 46 6.01 -16.93 -17.19
CA LEU A 46 6.52 -15.68 -17.73
C LEU A 46 5.39 -14.72 -18.16
N SER A 47 5.33 -13.55 -17.54
CA SER A 47 4.44 -12.47 -17.94
C SER A 47 5.21 -11.40 -18.72
N LYS A 48 4.74 -11.07 -19.93
CA LYS A 48 5.39 -10.06 -20.77
C LYS A 48 5.06 -8.66 -20.29
N VAL A 49 6.07 -7.83 -20.13
CA VAL A 49 5.91 -6.40 -19.86
C VAL A 49 5.57 -5.68 -21.16
N PRO A 50 4.49 -4.88 -21.24
CA PRO A 50 4.11 -4.17 -22.46
C PRO A 50 5.24 -3.29 -23.00
N ALA A 51 5.38 -3.22 -24.33
CA ALA A 51 6.48 -2.49 -24.98
C ALA A 51 6.50 -0.98 -24.65
N MET A 52 5.35 -0.40 -24.29
CA MET A 52 5.23 1.00 -23.86
C MET A 52 5.77 1.24 -22.44
N SER A 53 6.05 0.18 -21.69
CA SER A 53 6.64 0.28 -20.36
C SER A 53 8.09 0.73 -20.44
N ARG A 54 8.47 1.66 -19.56
CA ARG A 54 9.86 2.15 -19.44
C ARG A 54 10.71 1.31 -18.49
N MET A 55 10.23 0.13 -18.10
CA MET A 55 10.99 -0.78 -17.26
C MET A 55 12.17 -1.34 -18.06
N PRO A 56 13.33 -1.56 -17.44
CA PRO A 56 14.53 -1.99 -18.14
C PRO A 56 14.50 -3.49 -18.50
N PHE A 57 13.45 -4.21 -18.11
CA PHE A 57 13.22 -5.63 -18.38
C PHE A 57 11.92 -5.83 -19.17
N ARG A 58 11.83 -6.98 -19.86
CA ARG A 58 10.70 -7.35 -20.72
C ARG A 58 9.82 -8.45 -20.17
N TRP A 59 10.27 -9.14 -19.12
CA TRP A 59 9.57 -10.29 -18.55
C TRP A 59 9.54 -10.22 -17.03
N THR A 60 8.48 -10.76 -16.44
CA THR A 60 8.34 -10.86 -14.99
C THR A 60 7.67 -12.16 -14.58
N ILE A 61 7.97 -12.63 -13.37
CA ILE A 61 7.32 -13.78 -12.75
C ILE A 61 6.65 -13.31 -11.46
N ASN A 62 5.39 -13.71 -11.29
CA ASN A 62 4.61 -13.47 -10.07
C ASN A 62 4.09 -14.82 -9.55
N PRO A 63 4.81 -15.47 -8.62
CA PRO A 63 4.43 -16.79 -8.11
C PRO A 63 3.19 -16.75 -7.21
N TYR A 64 2.88 -15.57 -6.64
CA TYR A 64 1.78 -15.35 -5.72
C TYR A 64 0.82 -14.24 -6.22
N ARG A 65 -0.49 -14.37 -5.97
CA ARG A 65 -1.47 -13.25 -6.02
C ARG A 65 -2.20 -13.13 -4.68
N GLY A 66 -2.45 -11.90 -4.22
CA GLY A 66 -2.92 -11.59 -2.86
C GLY A 66 -1.80 -11.12 -1.93
N CYS A 67 -2.16 -10.46 -0.83
CA CYS A 67 -1.20 -9.78 0.05
C CYS A 67 -1.59 -9.92 1.53
N SER A 68 -0.81 -10.68 2.29
CA SER A 68 -1.05 -11.00 3.71
C SER A 68 -0.78 -9.85 4.71
N HIS A 69 -0.91 -8.59 4.29
CA HIS A 69 -0.53 -7.39 5.08
C HIS A 69 -1.71 -6.64 5.78
N ALA A 70 -2.99 -7.01 5.52
CA ALA A 70 -4.27 -6.81 6.28
C ALA A 70 -4.69 -5.47 6.96
N CYS A 71 -5.88 -4.90 6.64
CA CYS A 71 -6.59 -3.81 7.40
C CYS A 71 -8.16 -3.88 7.31
N SER A 72 -8.95 -3.61 8.39
CA SER A 72 -10.41 -3.98 8.52
C SER A 72 -11.36 -3.00 9.31
N TYR A 73 -12.71 -3.12 9.16
CA TYR A 73 -13.77 -2.33 9.86
C TYR A 73 -15.02 -3.18 10.26
N CYS A 74 -15.05 -3.88 11.40
CA CYS A 74 -16.08 -4.93 11.64
C CYS A 74 -17.11 -4.59 12.75
N LEU A 75 -18.34 -5.12 12.64
CA LEU A 75 -19.49 -5.00 13.56
C LEU A 75 -19.97 -6.38 14.07
N ASP A 76 -20.71 -6.44 15.17
CA ASP A 76 -21.32 -7.69 15.66
C ASP A 76 -22.36 -8.26 14.67
N PRO A 77 -22.41 -9.58 14.43
CA PRO A 77 -23.34 -10.21 13.48
C PRO A 77 -24.81 -9.86 13.70
N ALA A 78 -25.22 -9.61 14.95
CA ALA A 78 -26.59 -9.27 15.31
C ALA A 78 -26.95 -7.80 15.03
N THR A 79 -25.98 -6.96 14.64
CA THR A 79 -26.20 -5.52 14.42
C THR A 79 -27.22 -5.31 13.29
N PRO A 80 -28.38 -4.67 13.53
CA PRO A 80 -29.40 -4.49 12.50
C PRO A 80 -28.95 -3.45 11.46
N VAL A 81 -29.09 -3.77 10.18
CA VAL A 81 -28.82 -2.87 9.05
C VAL A 81 -30.12 -2.44 8.41
N LEU A 82 -30.25 -1.15 8.10
CA LEU A 82 -31.43 -0.59 7.45
C LEU A 82 -31.44 -0.93 5.95
N LEU A 83 -32.46 -1.68 5.53
CA LEU A 83 -32.72 -2.03 4.14
C LEU A 83 -33.34 -0.84 3.38
N ALA A 84 -33.21 -0.84 2.05
CA ALA A 84 -33.72 0.25 1.21
C ALA A 84 -35.26 0.36 1.19
N ASP A 85 -35.96 -0.68 1.66
CA ASP A 85 -37.41 -0.73 1.84
C ASP A 85 -37.89 -0.25 3.23
N GLY A 86 -36.95 0.16 4.10
CA GLY A 86 -37.24 0.63 5.45
C GLY A 86 -37.26 -0.46 6.52
N THR A 87 -37.12 -1.73 6.14
CA THR A 87 -37.02 -2.85 7.10
C THR A 87 -35.58 -3.05 7.58
N HIS A 88 -35.39 -3.98 8.51
CA HIS A 88 -34.08 -4.26 9.12
C HIS A 88 -33.69 -5.72 8.98
N ARG A 89 -32.39 -5.95 8.80
CA ARG A 89 -31.80 -7.29 8.83
C ARG A 89 -30.47 -7.26 9.58
N PRO A 90 -30.18 -8.24 10.46
CA PRO A 90 -28.85 -8.35 11.07
C PRO A 90 -27.75 -8.39 10.00
N VAL A 91 -26.63 -7.71 10.25
CA VAL A 91 -25.52 -7.61 9.30
C VAL A 91 -24.97 -8.99 8.93
N GLY A 92 -25.01 -9.95 9.85
CA GLY A 92 -24.63 -11.35 9.61
C GLY A 92 -25.58 -12.11 8.67
N GLU A 93 -26.81 -11.64 8.50
CA GLU A 93 -27.83 -12.25 7.65
C GLU A 93 -27.95 -11.58 6.26
N LEU A 94 -27.34 -10.42 6.06
CA LEU A 94 -27.30 -9.74 4.76
C LEU A 94 -26.62 -10.60 3.70
N ARG A 95 -27.04 -10.45 2.44
CA ARG A 95 -26.52 -11.17 1.27
C ARG A 95 -26.05 -10.17 0.22
N VAL A 96 -25.07 -10.59 -0.59
CA VAL A 96 -24.65 -9.81 -1.76
C VAL A 96 -25.85 -9.57 -2.66
N GLY A 97 -26.02 -8.32 -3.09
CA GLY A 97 -27.15 -7.86 -3.90
C GLY A 97 -28.29 -7.24 -3.10
N ASP A 98 -28.37 -7.46 -1.78
CA ASP A 98 -29.37 -6.81 -0.91
C ASP A 98 -29.26 -5.29 -1.05
N GLU A 99 -30.41 -4.62 -1.21
CA GLU A 99 -30.48 -3.17 -1.27
C GLU A 99 -30.61 -2.60 0.14
N ILE A 100 -29.64 -1.78 0.54
CA ILE A 100 -29.58 -1.17 1.87
C ILE A 100 -29.47 0.35 1.76
N VAL A 101 -29.57 1.02 2.90
CA VAL A 101 -29.37 2.46 2.98
C VAL A 101 -27.91 2.78 3.26
N GLY A 102 -27.29 3.46 2.31
CA GLY A 102 -26.01 4.15 2.47
C GLY A 102 -26.22 5.65 2.43
N THR A 103 -25.14 6.39 2.30
CA THR A 103 -25.19 7.84 2.25
C THR A 103 -24.24 8.40 1.19
N GLN A 104 -24.57 9.57 0.65
CA GLN A 104 -23.77 10.23 -0.38
C GLN A 104 -23.66 11.72 -0.04
N SER A 105 -22.45 12.26 -0.14
CA SER A 105 -22.24 13.70 0.00
C SER A 105 -22.82 14.46 -1.20
N HIS A 106 -23.53 15.54 -0.91
CA HIS A 106 -24.11 16.45 -1.88
C HIS A 106 -23.83 17.89 -1.42
N GLY A 107 -22.75 18.49 -1.93
CA GLY A 107 -22.29 19.79 -1.46
C GLY A 107 -21.87 19.74 0.02
N HIS A 108 -22.47 20.60 0.85
CA HIS A 108 -22.20 20.71 2.28
C HIS A 108 -23.00 19.74 3.16
N TYR A 109 -23.95 19.02 2.57
CA TYR A 109 -24.82 18.07 3.28
C TYR A 109 -24.59 16.65 2.76
N ARG A 110 -25.07 15.67 3.52
CA ARG A 110 -25.04 14.25 3.16
C ARG A 110 -26.49 13.80 3.06
N ARG A 111 -26.83 12.95 2.09
CA ARG A 111 -28.17 12.38 1.93
C ARG A 111 -28.15 10.87 2.03
N TYR A 112 -29.23 10.29 2.54
CA TYR A 112 -29.43 8.85 2.46
C TYR A 112 -29.70 8.44 1.02
N VAL A 113 -29.04 7.40 0.55
CA VAL A 113 -29.20 6.88 -0.80
C VAL A 113 -29.27 5.38 -0.78
N ARG A 114 -29.91 4.82 -1.81
CA ARG A 114 -29.94 3.38 -2.01
C ARG A 114 -28.55 2.92 -2.43
N THR A 115 -28.10 1.83 -1.82
CA THR A 115 -26.83 1.16 -2.15
C THR A 115 -27.04 -0.35 -2.12
N ARG A 116 -26.10 -1.10 -2.69
CA ARG A 116 -26.14 -2.57 -2.66
C ARG A 116 -25.04 -3.10 -1.78
N VAL A 117 -25.33 -4.19 -1.06
CA VAL A 117 -24.29 -5.03 -0.47
C VAL A 117 -23.51 -5.66 -1.62
N LEU A 118 -22.24 -5.31 -1.73
CA LEU A 118 -21.32 -5.78 -2.76
C LEU A 118 -20.50 -6.98 -2.28
N ASP A 119 -20.34 -7.16 -0.97
CA ASP A 119 -19.61 -8.26 -0.35
C ASP A 119 -19.92 -8.35 1.14
N ARG A 120 -19.64 -9.51 1.75
CA ARG A 120 -19.73 -9.70 3.21
C ARG A 120 -18.71 -10.73 3.70
N TRP A 121 -18.18 -10.57 4.91
CA TRP A 121 -17.28 -11.56 5.51
C TRP A 121 -17.21 -11.46 7.03
N THR A 122 -16.66 -12.52 7.66
CA THR A 122 -16.52 -12.64 9.11
C THR A 122 -15.05 -12.62 9.56
N THR A 123 -14.76 -11.95 10.67
CA THR A 123 -13.45 -11.83 11.31
C THR A 123 -13.56 -12.11 12.81
N ARG A 124 -12.43 -12.38 13.47
CA ARG A 124 -12.36 -12.47 14.95
C ARG A 124 -11.36 -11.45 15.46
N LYS A 125 -11.82 -10.55 16.33
CA LYS A 125 -11.03 -9.41 16.84
C LYS A 125 -11.48 -9.04 18.24
N ARG A 126 -10.66 -8.24 18.94
CA ARG A 126 -11.14 -7.51 20.12
C ARG A 126 -12.28 -6.59 19.71
N ALA A 127 -13.36 -6.65 20.49
CA ALA A 127 -14.57 -5.87 20.25
C ALA A 127 -14.84 -4.94 21.43
N TYR A 128 -15.53 -3.85 21.13
CA TYR A 128 -15.92 -2.84 22.10
C TYR A 128 -17.40 -2.56 21.94
N ARG A 129 -18.09 -2.41 23.08
CA ARG A 129 -19.48 -1.97 23.14
C ARG A 129 -19.52 -0.45 23.25
N VAL A 130 -20.17 0.19 22.30
CA VAL A 130 -20.54 1.61 22.32
C VAL A 130 -22.00 1.71 22.72
N SER A 131 -22.29 2.38 23.83
CA SER A 131 -23.66 2.63 24.29
C SER A 131 -24.03 4.10 24.06
N LEU A 132 -25.22 4.34 23.49
CA LEU A 132 -25.73 5.68 23.21
C LEU A 132 -26.89 6.04 24.14
N ALA A 133 -27.16 7.34 24.27
CA ALA A 133 -28.19 7.90 25.14
C ALA A 133 -29.63 7.46 24.80
N ASP A 134 -29.90 7.07 23.55
CA ASP A 134 -31.19 6.52 23.13
C ASP A 134 -31.36 5.01 23.43
N GLY A 135 -30.37 4.41 24.10
CA GLY A 135 -30.34 3.00 24.46
C GLY A 135 -29.74 2.08 23.40
N THR A 136 -29.26 2.61 22.27
CA THR A 136 -28.55 1.86 21.23
C THR A 136 -27.24 1.27 21.79
N ARG A 137 -26.94 0.01 21.43
CA ARG A 137 -25.73 -0.70 21.86
C ARG A 137 -25.05 -1.36 20.67
N LEU A 138 -24.01 -0.72 20.17
CA LEU A 138 -23.23 -1.20 19.03
C LEU A 138 -22.02 -1.98 19.54
N VAL A 139 -21.77 -3.15 18.98
CA VAL A 139 -20.54 -3.91 19.22
C VAL A 139 -19.70 -3.89 17.95
N ALA A 140 -18.45 -3.44 18.06
CA ALA A 140 -17.61 -3.14 16.91
C ALA A 140 -16.12 -3.36 17.22
N SER A 141 -15.29 -3.58 16.20
CA SER A 141 -13.85 -3.66 16.36
C SER A 141 -13.25 -2.29 16.70
N SER A 142 -12.07 -2.25 17.34
CA SER A 142 -11.41 -0.98 17.71
C SER A 142 -11.16 -0.05 16.51
N ASP A 143 -10.90 -0.63 15.34
CA ASP A 143 -10.63 0.05 14.08
C ASP A 143 -11.90 0.45 13.31
N HIS A 144 -13.10 0.06 13.76
CA HIS A 144 -14.38 0.46 13.18
C HIS A 144 -14.62 1.96 13.33
N ARG A 145 -15.37 2.58 12.41
CA ARG A 145 -15.67 4.03 12.44
C ARG A 145 -17.15 4.31 12.31
N PHE A 146 -17.61 5.24 13.15
CA PHE A 146 -18.94 5.82 13.08
C PHE A 146 -18.86 7.29 12.69
N LEU A 147 -19.84 7.75 11.91
CA LEU A 147 -19.95 9.16 11.55
C LEU A 147 -20.51 9.95 12.74
N THR A 148 -19.85 11.05 13.10
CA THR A 148 -20.31 12.00 14.12
C THR A 148 -20.58 13.36 13.49
N GLU A 149 -21.19 14.27 14.25
CA GLU A 149 -21.35 15.68 13.82
C GLU A 149 -20.01 16.36 13.49
N ARG A 150 -18.91 15.83 14.03
CA ARG A 150 -17.53 16.31 13.85
C ARG A 150 -16.72 15.44 12.88
N GLY A 151 -17.38 14.57 12.12
CA GLY A 151 -16.74 13.66 11.17
C GLY A 151 -16.57 12.23 11.70
N TRP A 152 -15.82 11.40 10.96
CA TRP A 152 -15.65 9.98 11.29
C TRP A 152 -14.75 9.79 12.52
N ARG A 153 -15.21 9.03 13.51
CA ARG A 153 -14.48 8.70 14.73
C ARG A 153 -14.29 7.20 14.84
N TYR A 154 -13.12 6.78 15.30
CA TYR A 154 -12.84 5.36 15.61
C TYR A 154 -13.54 4.92 16.88
N VAL A 155 -13.86 3.64 17.00
CA VAL A 155 -14.45 3.11 18.25
C VAL A 155 -13.46 3.25 19.41
N VAL A 156 -12.21 2.83 19.23
CA VAL A 156 -11.15 3.03 20.22
C VAL A 156 -9.89 3.58 19.56
N GLY A 157 -9.24 4.53 20.24
CA GLY A 157 -7.92 4.98 19.85
C GLY A 157 -6.90 3.87 20.06
N GLY A 158 -6.15 3.52 19.02
CA GLY A 158 -4.97 2.65 19.20
C GLY A 158 -3.90 3.32 20.06
N ALA A 159 -2.78 2.64 20.29
CA ALA A 159 -1.58 3.26 20.84
C ALA A 159 -1.12 4.40 19.89
N GLY A 160 -1.56 5.63 20.16
CA GLY A 160 -1.41 6.79 19.28
C GLY A 160 -2.76 7.49 19.08
N ARG A 161 -2.82 8.78 19.42
CA ARG A 161 -3.99 9.69 19.53
C ARG A 161 -4.89 9.78 18.27
N ARG A 162 -5.43 8.68 17.76
CA ARG A 162 -6.48 8.67 16.73
C ARG A 162 -7.73 9.29 17.33
N GLU A 163 -8.39 10.16 16.58
CA GLU A 163 -9.70 10.69 16.95
C GLU A 163 -10.70 9.55 17.06
N HIS A 164 -10.96 9.15 18.29
CA HIS A 164 -11.87 8.08 18.66
C HIS A 164 -13.08 8.68 19.33
N LEU A 165 -14.12 7.85 19.49
CA LEU A 165 -15.31 8.24 20.22
C LEU A 165 -14.93 8.60 21.66
N ALA A 166 -15.24 9.84 22.03
CA ALA A 166 -15.25 10.28 23.40
C ALA A 166 -16.67 10.23 23.95
N LEU A 167 -16.79 10.13 25.28
CA LEU A 167 -18.07 10.33 25.93
C LEU A 167 -18.61 11.72 25.58
N GLY A 168 -19.87 11.79 25.18
CA GLY A 168 -20.52 13.02 24.72
C GLY A 168 -20.45 13.27 23.21
N ASP A 169 -19.67 12.51 22.43
CA ASP A 169 -19.73 12.61 20.97
C ASP A 169 -21.11 12.21 20.46
N VAL A 170 -21.64 12.95 19.47
CA VAL A 170 -22.96 12.70 18.88
C VAL A 170 -22.79 11.99 17.55
N LEU A 171 -23.22 10.74 17.47
CA LEU A 171 -23.26 9.96 16.23
C LEU A 171 -24.37 10.49 15.31
N VAL A 172 -24.18 10.28 14.01
CA VAL A 172 -25.08 10.75 12.96
C VAL A 172 -25.80 9.55 12.34
N GLY A 173 -27.11 9.68 12.13
CA GLY A 173 -27.96 8.64 11.56
C GLY A 173 -29.43 8.83 11.95
N PRO A 174 -30.33 7.96 11.47
CA PRO A 174 -31.76 8.10 11.73
C PRO A 174 -32.17 7.73 13.17
N GLY A 175 -31.27 7.11 13.94
CA GLY A 175 -31.47 6.70 15.34
C GLY A 175 -32.43 5.53 15.54
N ARG A 176 -32.59 5.08 16.79
CA ARG A 176 -33.31 3.84 17.09
C ARG A 176 -34.82 3.89 16.85
N ARG A 177 -35.45 5.05 17.03
CA ARG A 177 -36.92 5.23 16.86
C ARG A 177 -37.38 5.13 15.41
N ALA A 178 -36.55 5.54 14.46
CA ALA A 178 -36.82 5.37 13.03
C ALA A 178 -36.47 3.95 12.50
N THR A 179 -35.88 3.10 13.35
CA THR A 179 -35.34 1.79 12.94
C THR A 179 -36.01 0.58 13.61
N HIS A 180 -36.89 0.77 14.59
CA HIS A 180 -37.49 -0.33 15.36
C HIS A 180 -39.00 -0.18 15.58
N GLY A 181 -39.66 0.79 14.95
CA GLY A 181 -41.12 0.96 14.95
C GLY A 181 -41.71 0.80 13.55
N PRO A 182 -43.00 0.43 13.40
CA PRO A 182 -43.65 0.49 12.09
C PRO A 182 -43.60 1.94 11.61
N THR A 183 -42.95 2.18 10.48
CA THR A 183 -43.05 3.47 9.80
C THR A 183 -44.48 3.59 9.30
N ASP A 184 -45.30 4.41 9.97
CA ASP A 184 -46.49 4.95 9.35
C ASP A 184 -46.08 5.53 7.98
N GLY A 185 -46.87 5.20 6.96
CA GLY A 185 -46.52 5.38 5.56
C GLY A 185 -45.95 6.76 5.20
N GLU A 186 -45.03 6.75 4.24
CA GLU A 186 -44.56 7.91 3.47
C GLU A 186 -43.67 8.95 4.17
N ALA A 187 -42.48 8.51 4.58
CA ALA A 187 -41.27 9.28 4.27
C ALA A 187 -40.09 8.33 4.07
N ALA A 188 -39.85 7.89 2.82
CA ALA A 188 -38.63 7.15 2.49
C ALA A 188 -37.43 7.96 2.98
N LEU A 189 -36.63 7.40 3.89
CA LEU A 189 -35.40 8.03 4.39
C LEU A 189 -34.49 8.44 3.23
N LEU A 190 -34.55 7.69 2.12
CA LEU A 190 -33.86 7.97 0.87
C LEU A 190 -34.15 9.39 0.36
N GLY A 191 -33.09 10.14 0.08
CA GLY A 191 -33.16 11.52 -0.38
C GLY A 191 -33.21 12.56 0.73
N GLN A 192 -33.49 12.16 1.98
CA GLN A 192 -33.43 13.06 3.13
C GLN A 192 -31.99 13.37 3.53
N ASP A 193 -31.79 14.52 4.14
CA ASP A 193 -30.50 14.93 4.67
C ASP A 193 -30.17 14.13 5.95
N VAL A 194 -28.92 13.69 6.02
CA VAL A 194 -28.36 12.98 7.17
C VAL A 194 -28.05 14.02 8.23
N THR A 195 -28.82 14.03 9.32
CA THR A 195 -28.69 14.97 10.43
C THR A 195 -28.20 14.27 11.69
N GLY A 196 -27.51 15.02 12.56
CA GLY A 196 -27.20 14.60 13.92
C GLY A 196 -28.40 14.88 14.82
N GLY A 197 -28.78 13.90 15.64
CA GLY A 197 -29.79 14.08 16.67
C GLY A 197 -29.14 13.91 18.04
N GLY A 198 -29.35 14.85 18.97
CA GLY A 198 -28.75 14.81 20.31
C GLY A 198 -29.05 13.55 21.15
N ALA A 199 -29.96 12.69 20.68
CA ALA A 199 -30.25 11.38 21.24
C ALA A 199 -29.18 10.31 20.95
N LEU A 200 -28.31 10.48 19.94
CA LEU A 200 -27.26 9.53 19.55
C LEU A 200 -25.90 9.84 20.19
N ARG A 201 -25.94 10.40 21.40
CA ARG A 201 -24.75 10.76 22.17
C ARG A 201 -24.12 9.52 22.79
N VAL A 202 -22.80 9.36 22.67
CA VAL A 202 -22.03 8.28 23.28
C VAL A 202 -22.00 8.45 24.80
N GLU A 203 -22.47 7.45 25.53
CA GLU A 203 -22.52 7.45 27.00
C GLU A 203 -21.61 6.42 27.65
N ALA A 204 -21.26 5.34 26.93
CA ALA A 204 -20.28 4.37 27.40
C ALA A 204 -19.51 3.73 26.24
N LEU A 205 -18.26 3.34 26.54
CA LEU A 205 -17.36 2.62 25.65
C LEU A 205 -16.64 1.54 26.47
N GLU A 206 -16.91 0.27 26.21
CA GLU A 206 -16.46 -0.85 27.05
C GLU A 206 -15.77 -1.92 26.20
N ALA A 207 -14.59 -2.39 26.61
CA ALA A 207 -13.98 -3.57 25.98
C ALA A 207 -14.79 -4.84 26.33
N LEU A 208 -14.99 -5.72 25.36
CA LEU A 208 -15.66 -7.01 25.57
C LEU A 208 -14.64 -8.13 25.81
N GLY A 209 -14.80 -8.87 26.91
CA GLY A 209 -13.94 -10.00 27.28
C GLY A 209 -12.61 -9.61 27.94
N GLY A 210 -11.81 -10.61 28.28
CA GLY A 210 -10.43 -10.46 28.76
C GLY A 210 -9.46 -10.06 27.65
N ALA A 211 -8.18 -9.86 27.99
CA ALA A 211 -7.17 -9.41 27.03
C ALA A 211 -7.01 -10.37 25.82
N ASP A 212 -7.31 -11.66 25.96
CA ASP A 212 -7.13 -12.63 24.88
C ASP A 212 -8.44 -13.06 24.21
N ASP A 213 -9.57 -12.48 24.60
CA ASP A 213 -10.89 -12.85 24.07
C ASP A 213 -11.16 -12.15 22.73
N LEU A 214 -11.26 -12.93 21.65
CA LEU A 214 -11.62 -12.45 20.32
C LEU A 214 -13.09 -12.76 20.03
N VAL A 215 -13.84 -11.72 19.68
CA VAL A 215 -15.26 -11.80 19.30
C VAL A 215 -15.37 -11.92 17.80
N GLU A 216 -16.33 -12.72 17.34
CA GLU A 216 -16.68 -12.82 15.93
C GLU A 216 -17.45 -11.58 15.46
N LEU A 217 -16.98 -10.94 14.39
CA LEU A 217 -17.52 -9.70 13.83
C LEU A 217 -17.65 -9.82 12.31
N VAL A 218 -18.64 -9.15 11.73
CA VAL A 218 -18.96 -9.11 10.30
C VAL A 218 -18.65 -7.73 9.72
N ASP A 219 -18.17 -7.70 8.49
CA ASP A 219 -18.07 -6.47 7.70
C ASP A 219 -18.69 -6.71 6.32
N ILE A 220 -19.18 -5.64 5.69
CA ILE A 220 -19.85 -5.66 4.39
C ILE A 220 -19.28 -4.55 3.51
N THR A 221 -19.14 -4.79 2.20
CA THR A 221 -18.84 -3.72 1.25
C THR A 221 -20.12 -3.20 0.62
N THR A 222 -20.20 -1.89 0.36
CA THR A 222 -21.36 -1.23 -0.24
C THR A 222 -20.92 -0.30 -1.36
N GLY A 223 -21.82 0.02 -2.29
CA GLY A 223 -21.51 0.95 -3.40
C GLY A 223 -21.21 2.38 -2.95
N THR A 224 -21.66 2.76 -1.76
CA THR A 224 -21.58 4.10 -1.16
C THR A 224 -20.41 4.27 -0.20
N ARG A 225 -19.76 3.17 0.18
CA ARG A 225 -18.66 3.12 1.16
C ARG A 225 -19.05 3.42 2.61
N ASP A 226 -20.34 3.34 2.88
CA ASP A 226 -20.97 3.40 4.20
C ASP A 226 -22.37 2.79 4.14
N PHE A 227 -22.98 2.59 5.31
CA PHE A 227 -24.34 2.07 5.49
C PHE A 227 -24.91 2.47 6.85
N VAL A 228 -26.22 2.37 7.02
CA VAL A 228 -26.89 2.61 8.31
C VAL A 228 -26.96 1.30 9.11
N ALA A 229 -26.25 1.27 10.24
CA ALA A 229 -26.20 0.15 11.19
C ALA A 229 -26.73 0.62 12.55
N ASP A 230 -27.77 -0.05 13.07
CA ASP A 230 -28.46 0.25 14.33
C ASP A 230 -28.76 1.75 14.51
N GLY A 231 -29.25 2.38 13.44
CA GLY A 231 -29.62 3.80 13.44
C GLY A 231 -28.46 4.79 13.33
N VAL A 232 -27.22 4.34 13.14
CA VAL A 232 -26.05 5.21 12.93
C VAL A 232 -25.34 4.92 11.61
N VAL A 233 -24.66 5.92 11.05
CA VAL A 233 -23.90 5.78 9.81
C VAL A 233 -22.54 5.17 10.11
N SER A 234 -22.30 4.01 9.49
CA SER A 234 -21.17 3.10 9.68
C SER A 234 -20.31 3.01 8.41
N HIS A 235 -18.99 2.86 8.57
CA HIS A 235 -18.00 2.84 7.47
C HIS A 235 -17.62 1.41 7.02
N ASN A 236 -17.19 1.22 5.75
CA ASN A 236 -16.60 -0.04 5.23
C ASN A 236 -15.39 0.14 4.24
N CYS A 237 -14.68 -0.94 3.85
CA CYS A 237 -13.34 -0.90 3.19
C CYS A 237 -13.33 -0.80 1.63
N PHE A 238 -12.25 -0.26 1.01
CA PHE A 238 -12.15 0.09 -0.43
C PHE A 238 -11.03 -0.57 -1.29
N ALA A 239 -9.96 -1.16 -0.75
CA ALA A 239 -8.81 -1.72 -1.53
C ALA A 239 -9.04 -3.10 -2.19
N ARG A 240 -10.25 -3.62 -1.97
CA ARG A 240 -10.72 -4.99 -2.11
C ARG A 240 -11.03 -5.48 -3.57
N PRO A 241 -11.45 -4.66 -4.56
CA PRO A 241 -12.01 -5.14 -5.84
C PRO A 241 -11.12 -5.94 -6.81
N THR A 242 -9.79 -5.98 -6.63
CA THR A 242 -8.88 -6.67 -7.58
C THR A 242 -8.86 -8.20 -7.43
N HIS A 243 -9.42 -8.74 -6.35
CA HIS A 243 -9.60 -10.18 -6.11
C HIS A 243 -10.80 -10.77 -6.87
N ARG A 244 -11.77 -9.93 -7.24
CA ARG A 244 -13.03 -10.34 -7.90
C ARG A 244 -12.86 -10.93 -9.30
N TYR A 245 -11.69 -10.73 -9.94
CA TYR A 245 -11.38 -11.34 -11.25
C TYR A 245 -11.13 -12.86 -11.17
N LEU A 246 -10.98 -13.40 -9.96
CA LEU A 246 -10.67 -14.82 -9.70
C LEU A 246 -11.86 -15.56 -9.06
N ASP A 247 -13.06 -14.98 -9.09
CA ASP A 247 -14.25 -15.38 -8.29
C ASP A 247 -13.97 -15.44 -6.77
N LEU A 248 -13.00 -14.65 -6.30
CA LEU A 248 -12.63 -14.51 -4.89
C LEU A 248 -13.19 -13.21 -4.30
N ASP A 249 -13.58 -13.27 -3.02
CA ASP A 249 -14.17 -12.15 -2.30
C ASP A 249 -13.16 -11.01 -2.11
N ALA A 250 -13.68 -9.79 -2.08
CA ALA A 250 -12.85 -8.61 -1.97
C ALA A 250 -12.33 -8.45 -0.50
N GLY A 251 -13.04 -9.05 0.45
CA GLY A 251 -12.98 -9.11 1.91
C GLY A 251 -11.98 -10.08 2.53
N ALA A 252 -12.46 -11.15 3.15
CA ALA A 252 -11.60 -12.13 3.80
C ALA A 252 -10.53 -12.64 2.83
N ASP A 253 -10.86 -12.82 1.55
CA ASP A 253 -9.99 -13.47 0.58
C ASP A 253 -8.79 -12.65 0.14
N PHE A 254 -8.84 -11.31 0.17
CA PHE A 254 -7.66 -10.50 -0.15
C PHE A 254 -6.53 -10.65 0.88
N ASP A 255 -6.92 -10.76 2.16
CA ASP A 255 -6.01 -10.85 3.31
C ASP A 255 -5.64 -12.30 3.65
N ARG A 256 -6.44 -13.26 3.16
CA ARG A 256 -6.42 -14.65 3.58
C ARG A 256 -6.31 -15.62 2.43
N GLU A 257 -6.72 -15.30 1.21
CA GLU A 257 -6.76 -16.20 0.07
C GLU A 257 -5.66 -15.82 -0.93
N VAL A 258 -4.48 -16.40 -0.68
CA VAL A 258 -3.28 -16.21 -1.51
C VAL A 258 -3.29 -17.26 -2.60
N VAL A 259 -3.39 -16.84 -3.86
CA VAL A 259 -3.24 -17.74 -4.99
C VAL A 259 -1.76 -18.06 -5.19
N VAL A 260 -1.46 -19.34 -5.23
CA VAL A 260 -0.12 -19.90 -5.36
C VAL A 260 -0.03 -20.67 -6.66
N LYS A 261 0.82 -20.20 -7.58
CA LYS A 261 1.16 -20.96 -8.79
C LYS A 261 2.10 -22.10 -8.43
N PHE A 262 1.57 -23.23 -7.97
CA PHE A 262 2.40 -24.26 -7.31
C PHE A 262 3.37 -24.97 -8.27
N ASN A 263 3.00 -25.12 -9.55
CA ASN A 263 3.84 -25.74 -10.60
C ASN A 263 4.65 -24.71 -11.41
N VAL A 264 4.84 -23.50 -10.87
CA VAL A 264 5.46 -22.38 -11.61
C VAL A 264 6.86 -22.71 -12.12
N ASP A 265 7.63 -23.51 -11.40
CA ASP A 265 9.00 -23.89 -11.78
C ASP A 265 9.02 -24.91 -12.93
N GLU A 266 8.10 -25.87 -12.96
CA GLU A 266 7.93 -26.82 -14.08
C GLU A 266 7.57 -26.08 -15.38
N VAL A 267 6.55 -25.22 -15.29
CA VAL A 267 6.08 -24.41 -16.43
C VAL A 267 7.17 -23.47 -16.91
N LEU A 268 7.89 -22.84 -15.98
CA LEU A 268 9.00 -21.96 -16.30
C LEU A 268 10.11 -22.72 -17.05
N ARG A 269 10.52 -23.90 -16.59
CA ARG A 269 11.54 -24.70 -17.30
C ARG A 269 11.10 -25.03 -18.73
N ALA A 270 9.84 -25.41 -18.93
CA ALA A 270 9.29 -25.70 -20.25
C ALA A 270 9.21 -24.45 -21.15
N GLU A 271 8.91 -23.27 -20.60
CA GLU A 271 8.91 -22.01 -21.34
C GLU A 271 10.34 -21.58 -21.73
N LEU A 272 11.30 -21.70 -20.81
CA LEU A 272 12.71 -21.34 -21.02
C LEU A 272 13.45 -22.29 -21.96
N SER A 273 13.00 -23.55 -22.09
CA SER A 273 13.60 -24.53 -23.02
C SER A 273 13.17 -24.34 -24.47
N ARG A 274 12.23 -23.44 -24.76
CA ARG A 274 11.79 -23.16 -26.13
C ARG A 274 12.94 -22.55 -26.93
N ARG A 275 13.14 -23.01 -28.17
CA ARG A 275 14.17 -22.47 -29.08
C ARG A 275 14.00 -20.97 -29.36
N SER A 276 12.79 -20.45 -29.21
CA SER A 276 12.47 -19.03 -29.36
C SER A 276 12.84 -18.16 -28.15
N TRP A 277 13.24 -18.76 -27.03
CA TRP A 277 13.57 -18.01 -25.83
C TRP A 277 14.92 -17.28 -26.00
N ALA A 278 14.87 -15.96 -25.99
CA ALA A 278 16.03 -15.10 -26.24
C ALA A 278 16.88 -14.80 -24.98
N ARG A 279 16.58 -15.45 -23.85
CA ARG A 279 17.27 -15.23 -22.56
C ARG A 279 17.23 -13.77 -22.11
N GLU A 280 16.12 -13.11 -22.36
CA GLU A 280 15.87 -11.75 -21.88
C GLU A 280 15.75 -11.74 -20.35
N ALA A 281 16.21 -10.66 -19.71
CA ALA A 281 16.17 -10.53 -18.26
C ALA A 281 14.74 -10.63 -17.69
N VAL A 282 14.60 -11.37 -16.59
CA VAL A 282 13.34 -11.63 -15.90
C VAL A 282 13.34 -11.00 -14.51
N ALA A 283 12.36 -10.15 -14.22
CA ALA A 283 12.23 -9.48 -12.94
C ALA A 283 11.18 -10.12 -12.02
N LEU A 284 11.51 -10.23 -10.74
CA LEU A 284 10.64 -10.69 -9.65
C LEU A 284 10.38 -9.55 -8.67
N GLY A 285 9.20 -9.53 -8.04
CA GLY A 285 8.82 -8.44 -7.13
C GLY A 285 8.21 -7.22 -7.82
N THR A 286 7.65 -7.41 -9.01
CA THR A 286 7.03 -6.32 -9.79
C THR A 286 5.59 -6.06 -9.38
N ASN A 287 4.82 -7.12 -9.05
CA ASN A 287 3.41 -7.03 -8.68
C ASN A 287 3.17 -7.45 -7.22
N THR A 288 3.72 -8.59 -6.81
CA THR A 288 3.68 -9.12 -5.45
C THR A 288 5.08 -9.43 -4.96
N ASP A 289 5.29 -9.41 -3.64
CA ASP A 289 6.59 -9.70 -3.06
C ASP A 289 6.89 -11.21 -3.15
N PRO A 290 7.99 -11.64 -3.81
CA PRO A 290 8.35 -13.04 -3.97
C PRO A 290 8.77 -13.70 -2.64
N TYR A 291 9.21 -12.91 -1.67
CA TYR A 291 9.65 -13.35 -0.34
C TYR A 291 8.68 -12.93 0.77
N GLN A 292 7.40 -12.81 0.43
CA GLN A 292 6.34 -12.69 1.43
C GLN A 292 6.22 -13.95 2.29
N ARG A 293 5.44 -13.89 3.38
CA ARG A 293 5.31 -14.99 4.34
C ARG A 293 4.95 -16.35 3.71
N ALA A 294 4.13 -16.35 2.65
CA ALA A 294 3.74 -17.55 1.90
C ALA A 294 4.95 -18.37 1.40
N GLU A 295 6.04 -17.69 1.01
CA GLU A 295 7.26 -18.33 0.52
C GLU A 295 7.99 -19.16 1.60
N GLY A 296 7.71 -18.94 2.88
CA GLY A 296 8.22 -19.78 3.97
C GLY A 296 7.71 -21.21 3.90
N ARG A 297 6.47 -21.37 3.42
CA ARG A 297 5.79 -22.66 3.22
C ARG A 297 6.09 -23.25 1.85
N TYR A 298 5.80 -22.49 0.80
CA TYR A 298 5.75 -23.03 -0.56
C TYR A 298 7.11 -23.20 -1.20
N ARG A 299 8.11 -22.39 -0.80
CA ARG A 299 9.48 -22.49 -1.28
C ARG A 299 9.57 -22.55 -2.80
N LEU A 300 8.83 -21.68 -3.50
CA LEU A 300 8.81 -21.66 -4.98
C LEU A 300 10.06 -20.97 -5.54
N MET A 301 10.65 -20.04 -4.78
CA MET A 301 11.78 -19.25 -5.24
C MET A 301 13.02 -20.08 -5.59
N PRO A 302 13.45 -21.09 -4.81
CA PRO A 302 14.58 -21.94 -5.19
C PRO A 302 14.43 -22.60 -6.56
N GLY A 303 13.24 -23.12 -6.88
CA GLY A 303 12.94 -23.71 -8.18
C GLY A 303 13.00 -22.69 -9.32
N ILE A 304 12.44 -21.49 -9.10
CA ILE A 304 12.44 -20.40 -10.07
C ILE A 304 13.87 -19.90 -10.34
N ILE A 305 14.67 -19.65 -9.29
CA ILE A 305 16.06 -19.18 -9.41
C ILE A 305 16.89 -20.20 -10.19
N THR A 306 16.77 -21.48 -9.82
CA THR A 306 17.48 -22.58 -10.50
C THR A 306 17.11 -22.65 -11.98
N ALA A 307 15.82 -22.62 -12.30
CA ALA A 307 15.35 -22.68 -13.70
C ALA A 307 15.88 -21.51 -14.55
N LEU A 308 15.89 -20.29 -14.01
CA LEU A 308 16.43 -19.12 -14.70
C LEU A 308 17.95 -19.25 -14.89
N ALA A 309 18.69 -19.60 -13.85
CA ALA A 309 20.14 -19.76 -13.90
C ALA A 309 20.57 -20.88 -14.87
N ASP A 310 19.95 -22.05 -14.80
CA ASP A 310 20.23 -23.21 -15.67
C ASP A 310 19.98 -22.90 -17.15
N SER A 311 18.96 -22.10 -17.44
CA SER A 311 18.65 -21.67 -18.82
C SER A 311 19.59 -20.60 -19.37
N GLY A 312 20.46 -20.02 -18.53
CA GLY A 312 21.30 -18.88 -18.87
C GLY A 312 20.54 -17.54 -18.90
N THR A 313 19.38 -17.46 -18.24
CA THR A 313 18.52 -16.27 -18.24
C THR A 313 18.86 -15.35 -17.06
N PRO A 314 19.23 -14.08 -17.30
CA PRO A 314 19.43 -13.10 -16.24
C PRO A 314 18.17 -12.88 -15.39
N LEU A 315 18.36 -12.63 -14.09
CA LEU A 315 17.25 -12.37 -13.18
C LEU A 315 17.48 -11.18 -12.25
N SER A 316 16.39 -10.53 -11.85
CA SER A 316 16.42 -9.53 -10.78
C SER A 316 15.31 -9.76 -9.76
N VAL A 317 15.60 -9.55 -8.48
CA VAL A 317 14.64 -9.70 -7.37
C VAL A 317 14.50 -8.36 -6.66
N LEU A 318 13.27 -7.87 -6.51
CA LEU A 318 12.95 -6.74 -5.61
C LEU A 318 12.06 -7.23 -4.46
N THR A 319 12.42 -6.94 -3.22
CA THR A 319 11.64 -7.40 -2.04
C THR A 319 11.66 -6.41 -0.88
N LYS A 320 10.65 -6.50 -0.02
CA LYS A 320 10.61 -5.97 1.36
C LYS A 320 10.82 -7.07 2.40
N GLY A 321 10.66 -8.34 2.02
CA GLY A 321 10.74 -9.50 2.89
C GLY A 321 12.17 -9.91 3.22
N THR A 322 12.41 -10.26 4.48
CA THR A 322 13.72 -10.77 4.96
C THR A 322 13.92 -12.25 4.70
N LEU A 323 12.92 -12.97 4.18
CA LEU A 323 13.04 -14.40 3.86
C LEU A 323 14.05 -14.67 2.73
N LEU A 324 14.37 -13.66 1.92
CA LEU A 324 15.45 -13.69 0.92
C LEU A 324 16.78 -14.22 1.49
N ARG A 325 17.07 -13.97 2.79
CA ARG A 325 18.28 -14.46 3.48
C ARG A 325 18.52 -15.96 3.29
N ARG A 326 17.43 -16.75 3.29
CA ARG A 326 17.46 -18.21 3.11
C ARG A 326 18.09 -18.61 1.77
N ASP A 327 17.82 -17.84 0.72
CA ASP A 327 18.16 -18.17 -0.66
C ASP A 327 19.39 -17.41 -1.17
N LEU A 328 20.09 -16.63 -0.32
CA LEU A 328 21.32 -15.93 -0.69
C LEU A 328 22.42 -16.85 -1.23
N PRO A 329 22.70 -18.04 -0.62
CA PRO A 329 23.69 -18.95 -1.19
C PRO A 329 23.32 -19.41 -2.61
N LEU A 330 22.04 -19.64 -2.87
CA LEU A 330 21.55 -20.03 -4.20
C LEU A 330 21.65 -18.90 -5.21
N LEU A 331 21.35 -17.66 -4.81
CA LEU A 331 21.52 -16.49 -5.65
C LEU A 331 22.99 -16.19 -5.94
N ALA A 332 23.88 -16.41 -4.98
CA ALA A 332 25.33 -16.30 -5.15
C ALA A 332 25.86 -17.35 -6.14
N ASP A 333 25.40 -18.60 -6.05
CA ASP A 333 25.69 -19.63 -7.06
C ASP A 333 25.16 -19.25 -8.45
N ALA A 334 23.90 -18.81 -8.54
CA ALA A 334 23.29 -18.37 -9.80
C ALA A 334 24.09 -17.22 -10.44
N ALA A 335 24.62 -16.30 -9.63
CA ALA A 335 25.43 -15.18 -10.08
C ALA A 335 26.76 -15.59 -10.75
N THR A 336 27.22 -16.84 -10.55
CA THR A 336 28.39 -17.37 -11.27
C THR A 336 28.08 -17.72 -12.73
N ARG A 337 26.79 -17.87 -13.08
CA ARG A 337 26.33 -18.36 -14.39
C ARG A 337 25.57 -17.30 -15.19
N VAL A 338 24.75 -16.50 -14.51
CA VAL A 338 23.90 -15.47 -15.11
C VAL A 338 24.04 -14.15 -14.34
N GLU A 339 23.64 -13.06 -14.98
CA GLU A 339 23.53 -11.77 -14.27
C GLU A 339 22.38 -11.83 -13.25
N VAL A 340 22.68 -11.49 -12.00
CA VAL A 340 21.74 -11.48 -10.88
C VAL A 340 21.69 -10.10 -10.24
N GLY A 341 20.52 -9.48 -10.24
CA GLY A 341 20.25 -8.26 -9.50
C GLY A 341 19.43 -8.51 -8.24
N VAL A 342 19.82 -7.88 -7.12
CA VAL A 342 19.05 -7.94 -5.87
C VAL A 342 18.72 -6.53 -5.41
N GLY A 343 17.45 -6.31 -5.09
CA GLY A 343 16.88 -5.04 -4.72
C GLY A 343 16.10 -5.14 -3.41
N VAL A 344 16.33 -4.20 -2.49
CA VAL A 344 15.56 -4.07 -1.24
C VAL A 344 14.76 -2.78 -1.27
N SER A 345 13.46 -2.86 -1.00
CA SER A 345 12.59 -1.69 -0.82
C SER A 345 12.68 -1.17 0.62
N LEU A 346 13.30 -0.01 0.80
CA LEU A 346 13.47 0.66 2.09
C LEU A 346 13.33 2.17 1.90
N ALA A 347 12.17 2.71 2.29
CA ALA A 347 11.87 4.14 2.15
C ALA A 347 11.62 4.85 3.48
N LEU A 348 11.30 4.09 4.53
CA LEU A 348 10.92 4.59 5.84
C LEU A 348 11.98 4.10 6.83
N LEU A 349 12.76 5.02 7.41
CA LEU A 349 13.75 4.70 8.43
C LEU A 349 13.16 4.73 9.84
N ASP A 350 12.15 5.57 10.04
CA ASP A 350 11.39 5.69 11.29
C ASP A 350 10.47 4.46 11.47
N PRO A 351 10.68 3.65 12.53
CA PRO A 351 9.86 2.46 12.80
C PRO A 351 8.38 2.76 13.05
N GLU A 352 8.04 3.91 13.64
CA GLU A 352 6.65 4.26 13.94
C GLU A 352 5.89 4.62 12.66
N LEU A 353 6.49 5.49 11.84
CA LEU A 353 5.96 5.82 10.53
C LEU A 353 5.89 4.59 9.61
N GLN A 354 6.91 3.72 9.66
CA GLN A 354 6.93 2.47 8.92
C GLN A 354 5.81 1.53 9.34
N ALA A 355 5.63 1.30 10.63
CA ALA A 355 4.55 0.46 11.14
C ALA A 355 3.16 1.05 10.82
N SER A 356 3.03 2.37 10.77
CA SER A 356 1.79 3.06 10.41
C SER A 356 1.45 2.91 8.91
N VAL A 357 2.45 2.96 8.03
CA VAL A 357 2.27 2.93 6.56
C VAL A 357 2.29 1.52 5.99
N GLU A 358 3.16 0.64 6.50
CA GLU A 358 3.38 -0.72 6.00
C GLU A 358 3.52 -1.76 7.15
N PRO A 359 2.49 -1.95 8.00
CA PRO A 359 2.55 -2.75 9.24
C PRO A 359 2.95 -4.22 9.07
N GLY A 360 2.69 -4.83 7.91
CA GLY A 360 3.01 -6.24 7.67
C GLY A 360 4.45 -6.50 7.23
N THR A 361 5.26 -5.45 6.97
CA THR A 361 6.62 -5.59 6.44
C THR A 361 7.67 -5.59 7.56
N PRO A 362 8.85 -6.21 7.33
CA PRO A 362 9.96 -6.16 8.28
C PRO A 362 10.39 -4.73 8.61
N THR A 363 10.85 -4.56 9.85
CA THR A 363 11.30 -3.25 10.36
C THR A 363 12.43 -2.66 9.49
N PRO A 364 12.62 -1.33 9.52
CA PRO A 364 13.71 -0.70 8.78
C PRO A 364 15.09 -1.30 9.12
N ARG A 365 15.33 -1.59 10.41
CA ARG A 365 16.55 -2.25 10.88
C ARG A 365 16.73 -3.63 10.25
N ALA A 366 15.69 -4.46 10.25
CA ALA A 366 15.76 -5.80 9.66
C ALA A 366 16.04 -5.78 8.15
N ARG A 367 15.57 -4.75 7.44
CA ARG A 367 15.87 -4.51 6.02
C ARG A 367 17.30 -4.01 5.80
N LEU A 368 17.83 -3.15 6.67
CA LEU A 368 19.25 -2.76 6.64
C LEU A 368 20.17 -3.96 6.89
N ASP A 369 19.82 -4.83 7.84
CA ASP A 369 20.57 -6.06 8.10
C ASP A 369 20.53 -7.01 6.89
N LEU A 370 19.38 -7.12 6.21
CA LEU A 370 19.28 -7.86 4.96
C LEU A 370 20.23 -7.30 3.88
N ILE A 371 20.34 -5.97 3.74
CA ILE A 371 21.27 -5.36 2.79
C ILE A 371 22.71 -5.77 3.11
N ARG A 372 23.12 -5.73 4.39
CA ARG A 372 24.47 -6.17 4.80
C ARG A 372 24.72 -7.64 4.47
N GLU A 373 23.73 -8.50 4.71
CA GLU A 373 23.83 -9.94 4.43
C GLU A 373 23.92 -10.22 2.92
N ILE A 374 23.15 -9.51 2.08
CA ILE A 374 23.27 -9.60 0.61
C ILE A 374 24.70 -9.25 0.18
N ARG A 375 25.27 -8.17 0.74
CA ARG A 375 26.64 -7.75 0.42
C ARG A 375 27.69 -8.71 0.93
N ALA A 376 27.50 -9.27 2.12
CA ALA A 376 28.38 -10.30 2.68
C ALA A 376 28.38 -11.57 1.82
N ALA A 377 27.26 -11.88 1.15
CA ALA A 377 27.17 -12.96 0.17
C ALA A 377 27.81 -12.63 -1.21
N GLY A 378 28.43 -11.46 -1.36
CA GLY A 378 29.09 -11.03 -2.60
C GLY A 378 28.15 -10.49 -3.67
N LEU A 379 26.84 -10.40 -3.40
CA LEU A 379 25.84 -9.97 -4.37
C LEU A 379 25.67 -8.44 -4.38
N PRO A 380 25.41 -7.80 -5.52
CA PRO A 380 25.03 -6.39 -5.55
C PRO A 380 23.69 -6.19 -4.84
N CYS A 381 23.50 -5.01 -4.23
CA CYS A 381 22.25 -4.68 -3.56
C CYS A 381 21.80 -3.26 -3.94
N GLY A 382 20.84 -3.16 -4.86
CA GLY A 382 20.11 -1.93 -5.11
C GLY A 382 19.14 -1.65 -3.95
N VAL A 383 18.94 -0.39 -3.60
CA VAL A 383 17.89 0.03 -2.68
C VAL A 383 16.88 0.91 -3.38
N MET A 384 15.63 0.51 -3.29
CA MET A 384 14.49 1.26 -3.77
C MET A 384 13.92 2.10 -2.62
N VAL A 385 14.25 3.39 -2.62
CA VAL A 385 13.65 4.39 -1.74
C VAL A 385 12.31 4.80 -2.36
N ALA A 386 11.33 3.92 -2.22
CA ALA A 386 9.98 4.12 -2.69
C ALA A 386 8.95 3.52 -1.70
N PRO A 387 7.91 4.28 -1.32
CA PRO A 387 7.62 5.65 -1.74
C PRO A 387 8.33 6.72 -0.87
N VAL A 388 8.84 7.78 -1.50
CA VAL A 388 9.10 9.06 -0.80
C VAL A 388 7.76 9.77 -0.59
N LEU A 389 7.44 10.04 0.67
CA LEU A 389 6.19 10.66 1.12
C LEU A 389 6.38 12.19 1.28
N PRO A 390 5.66 13.03 0.51
CA PRO A 390 5.73 14.48 0.64
C PRO A 390 5.55 14.98 2.10
N TRP A 391 6.38 15.93 2.54
CA TRP A 391 6.45 16.48 3.90
C TRP A 391 6.77 15.49 5.05
N LEU A 392 6.79 14.18 4.79
CA LEU A 392 7.03 13.15 5.81
C LEU A 392 8.45 12.59 5.70
N THR A 393 8.92 12.31 4.49
CA THR A 393 10.21 11.63 4.25
C THR A 393 11.05 12.27 3.18
N ASP A 394 10.70 13.47 2.72
CA ASP A 394 11.34 14.22 1.64
C ASP A 394 12.16 15.43 2.12
N SER A 395 12.27 15.60 3.44
CA SER A 395 13.16 16.58 4.05
C SER A 395 14.63 16.23 3.79
N THR A 396 15.49 17.25 3.70
CA THR A 396 16.93 17.04 3.54
C THR A 396 17.50 16.16 4.65
N ARG A 397 17.08 16.37 5.90
CA ARG A 397 17.48 15.57 7.05
C ARG A 397 17.05 14.11 6.92
N ALA A 398 15.79 13.85 6.59
CA ALA A 398 15.27 12.48 6.48
C ALA A 398 15.92 11.71 5.33
N LEU A 399 16.07 12.36 4.16
CA LEU A 399 16.72 11.76 2.99
C LEU A 399 18.21 11.50 3.25
N THR A 400 18.92 12.46 3.87
CA THR A 400 20.33 12.30 4.26
C THR A 400 20.50 11.10 5.18
N ALA A 401 19.71 11.03 6.27
CA ALA A 401 19.80 9.95 7.25
C ALA A 401 19.50 8.57 6.61
N LEU A 402 18.47 8.48 5.75
CA LEU A 402 18.16 7.25 5.05
C LEU A 402 19.27 6.82 4.08
N LEU A 403 19.79 7.76 3.29
CA LEU A 403 20.84 7.48 2.31
C LEU A 403 22.17 7.12 2.98
N ASP A 404 22.51 7.74 4.12
CA ASP A 404 23.65 7.34 4.94
C ASP A 404 23.47 5.93 5.49
N ALA A 405 22.33 5.63 6.11
CA ALA A 405 22.05 4.28 6.64
C ALA A 405 22.13 3.19 5.55
N VAL A 406 21.62 3.48 4.36
CA VAL A 406 21.66 2.59 3.20
C VAL A 406 23.08 2.40 2.66
N ARG A 407 23.87 3.47 2.57
CA ARG A 407 25.29 3.40 2.20
C ARG A 407 26.07 2.58 3.22
N ASP A 408 25.87 2.84 4.50
CA ASP A 408 26.59 2.17 5.60
C ASP A 408 26.21 0.69 5.71
N ALA A 409 25.02 0.30 5.24
CA ALA A 409 24.63 -1.10 5.06
C ALA A 409 25.30 -1.78 3.85
N GLY A 410 25.95 -1.01 2.97
CA GLY A 410 26.71 -1.51 1.82
C GLY A 410 25.96 -1.52 0.50
N ALA A 411 24.83 -0.80 0.37
CA ALA A 411 24.09 -0.73 -0.89
C ALA A 411 24.99 -0.30 -2.06
N THR A 412 24.75 -0.88 -3.25
CA THR A 412 25.52 -0.61 -4.47
C THR A 412 24.82 0.34 -5.43
N GLY A 413 23.57 0.68 -5.16
CA GLY A 413 22.82 1.64 -5.94
C GLY A 413 21.55 2.07 -5.23
N VAL A 414 21.07 3.28 -5.50
CA VAL A 414 19.84 3.79 -4.91
C VAL A 414 18.95 4.39 -5.98
N THR A 415 17.69 3.96 -5.99
CA THR A 415 16.64 4.56 -6.78
C THR A 415 15.61 5.21 -5.88
N VAL A 416 15.40 6.52 -6.08
CA VAL A 416 14.45 7.31 -5.30
C VAL A 416 13.21 7.60 -6.14
N LEU A 417 12.04 7.30 -5.57
CA LEU A 417 10.75 7.45 -6.24
C LEU A 417 9.74 8.13 -5.33
N PRO A 418 9.05 9.18 -5.81
CA PRO A 418 7.93 9.76 -5.08
C PRO A 418 6.77 8.77 -5.00
N LEU A 419 5.96 8.91 -3.96
CA LEU A 419 4.71 8.19 -3.81
C LEU A 419 3.84 8.29 -5.07
N HIS A 420 3.23 7.17 -5.41
CA HIS A 420 2.36 7.00 -6.56
C HIS A 420 0.96 6.58 -6.09
N LEU A 421 -0.06 7.37 -6.41
CA LEU A 421 -1.42 7.23 -5.88
C LEU A 421 -2.39 6.77 -6.95
N LYS A 422 -2.41 5.45 -7.23
CA LYS A 422 -3.41 4.85 -8.13
C LYS A 422 -4.81 4.90 -7.53
N PRO A 423 -5.88 4.94 -8.36
CA PRO A 423 -7.23 4.60 -7.90
C PRO A 423 -7.20 3.28 -7.14
N GLY A 424 -7.88 3.18 -6.00
CA GLY A 424 -7.73 2.08 -5.03
C GLY A 424 -6.79 2.45 -3.89
N THR A 425 -5.51 2.60 -4.22
CA THR A 425 -4.44 2.95 -3.26
C THR A 425 -4.58 4.39 -2.75
N ARG A 426 -5.05 5.31 -3.59
CA ARG A 426 -5.19 6.73 -3.28
C ARG A 426 -6.14 6.95 -2.12
N GLU A 427 -7.30 6.34 -2.18
CA GLU A 427 -8.35 6.48 -1.19
C GLU A 427 -7.87 5.92 0.15
N TRP A 428 -7.14 4.80 0.13
CA TRP A 428 -6.54 4.23 1.32
C TRP A 428 -5.46 5.14 1.92
N PHE A 429 -4.51 5.57 1.09
CA PHE A 429 -3.40 6.43 1.53
C PHE A 429 -3.90 7.81 2.00
N MET A 430 -4.82 8.44 1.29
CA MET A 430 -5.37 9.75 1.66
C MET A 430 -6.24 9.66 2.92
N SER A 431 -6.92 8.53 3.16
CA SER A 431 -7.63 8.27 4.42
C SER A 431 -6.64 8.11 5.58
N TRP A 432 -5.56 7.35 5.37
CA TRP A 432 -4.45 7.26 6.33
C TRP A 432 -3.83 8.64 6.61
N LEU A 433 -3.55 9.41 5.57
CA LEU A 433 -2.95 10.75 5.67
C LEU A 433 -3.88 11.71 6.41
N ALA A 434 -5.18 11.68 6.14
CA ALA A 434 -6.16 12.51 6.85
C ALA A 434 -6.26 12.16 8.33
N ARG A 435 -6.05 10.89 8.70
CA ARG A 435 -6.06 10.43 10.09
C ARG A 435 -4.78 10.78 10.83
N GLU A 436 -3.63 10.42 10.27
CA GLU A 436 -2.34 10.46 10.96
C GLU A 436 -1.64 11.83 10.76
N HIS A 437 -1.90 12.51 9.64
CA HIS A 437 -1.27 13.77 9.27
C HIS A 437 -2.26 14.77 8.60
N PRO A 438 -3.39 15.12 9.25
CA PRO A 438 -4.47 15.92 8.64
C PRO A 438 -3.99 17.24 8.04
N ARG A 439 -3.01 17.90 8.68
CA ARG A 439 -2.42 19.16 8.20
C ARG A 439 -1.75 19.04 6.83
N LEU A 440 -1.35 17.84 6.41
CA LEU A 440 -0.68 17.58 5.14
C LEU A 440 -1.65 17.31 3.99
N VAL A 441 -2.93 17.01 4.28
CA VAL A 441 -3.93 16.66 3.26
C VAL A 441 -4.03 17.71 2.15
N PRO A 442 -4.17 19.03 2.45
CA PRO A 442 -4.25 20.04 1.40
C PRO A 442 -2.98 20.10 0.54
N GLY A 443 -1.81 19.82 1.14
CA GLY A 443 -0.54 19.75 0.42
C GLY A 443 -0.51 18.59 -0.57
N TYR A 444 -0.92 17.40 -0.14
CA TYR A 444 -1.03 16.24 -1.01
C TYR A 444 -2.06 16.44 -2.12
N GLU A 445 -3.21 17.05 -1.83
CA GLU A 445 -4.19 17.40 -2.85
C GLU A 445 -3.62 18.35 -3.90
N ARG A 446 -2.75 19.31 -3.52
CA ARG A 446 -2.02 20.16 -4.47
C ARG A 446 -0.97 19.40 -5.27
N VAL A 447 -0.16 18.56 -4.62
CA VAL A 447 0.92 17.81 -5.27
C VAL A 447 0.39 16.80 -6.27
N TYR A 448 -0.73 16.14 -5.97
CA TYR A 448 -1.29 15.08 -6.81
C TYR A 448 -2.48 15.53 -7.66
N GLY A 449 -3.23 16.55 -7.27
CA GLY A 449 -4.45 16.99 -7.96
C GLY A 449 -5.48 15.87 -8.05
N ARG A 450 -5.87 15.47 -9.27
CA ARG A 450 -6.63 14.25 -9.55
C ARG A 450 -5.76 13.13 -10.17
N GLY A 451 -4.46 13.37 -10.27
CA GLY A 451 -3.51 12.51 -10.95
C GLY A 451 -2.94 11.42 -10.06
N THR A 452 -2.46 10.37 -10.73
CA THR A 452 -1.76 9.23 -10.11
C THR A 452 -0.33 9.57 -9.69
N TYR A 453 0.32 10.46 -10.44
CA TYR A 453 1.70 10.88 -10.23
C TYR A 453 1.74 12.21 -9.51
N ALA A 454 2.76 12.39 -8.67
CA ALA A 454 3.09 13.72 -8.17
C ALA A 454 3.36 14.69 -9.34
N SER A 455 3.00 15.95 -9.14
CA SER A 455 3.15 17.03 -10.12
C SER A 455 4.57 17.07 -10.69
N LYS A 456 4.72 17.59 -11.92
CA LYS A 456 6.04 17.79 -12.54
C LYS A 456 6.92 18.66 -11.64
N ALA A 457 6.35 19.70 -11.02
CA ALA A 457 7.04 20.59 -10.10
C ALA A 457 7.63 19.82 -8.90
N TYR A 458 6.83 19.01 -8.21
CA TYR A 458 7.30 18.20 -7.08
C TYR A 458 8.38 17.19 -7.49
N ARG A 459 8.22 16.52 -8.63
CA ARG A 459 9.21 15.56 -9.12
C ARG A 459 10.55 16.20 -9.48
N SER A 460 10.53 17.38 -10.11
CA SER A 460 11.75 18.14 -10.39
C SER A 460 12.43 18.60 -9.10
N TRP A 461 11.67 19.18 -8.18
CA TRP A 461 12.18 19.63 -6.89
C TRP A 461 12.82 18.50 -6.06
N LEU A 462 12.14 17.34 -5.97
CA LEU A 462 12.67 16.17 -5.27
C LEU A 462 13.96 15.68 -5.93
N TRP A 463 14.01 15.68 -7.27
CA TRP A 463 15.20 15.25 -7.99
C TRP A 463 16.38 16.19 -7.82
N ASP A 464 16.17 17.50 -7.93
CA ASP A 464 17.22 18.51 -7.75
C ASP A 464 17.81 18.46 -6.33
N ARG A 465 16.99 18.11 -5.34
CA ARG A 465 17.43 17.87 -3.96
C ARG A 465 18.22 16.57 -3.79
N VAL A 466 17.71 15.47 -4.32
CA VAL A 466 18.25 14.13 -4.07
C VAL A 466 19.52 13.86 -4.88
N ARG A 467 19.64 14.39 -6.11
CA ARG A 467 20.80 14.17 -6.99
C ARG A 467 22.15 14.44 -6.30
N PRO A 468 22.42 15.64 -5.72
CA PRO A 468 23.70 15.89 -5.07
C PRO A 468 23.94 14.96 -3.86
N MET A 469 22.88 14.56 -3.15
CA MET A 469 22.99 13.61 -2.02
C MET A 469 23.38 12.21 -2.47
N LEU A 470 22.89 11.77 -3.63
CA LEU A 470 23.27 10.51 -4.26
C LEU A 470 24.71 10.57 -4.77
N GLU A 471 25.09 11.63 -5.47
CA GLU A 471 26.46 11.84 -5.98
C GLU A 471 27.49 11.82 -4.84
N ALA A 472 27.24 12.55 -3.75
CA ALA A 472 28.11 12.60 -2.58
C ALA A 472 28.31 11.23 -1.88
N ARG A 473 27.44 10.26 -2.14
CA ARG A 473 27.48 8.90 -1.56
C ARG A 473 27.90 7.83 -2.56
N GLY A 474 28.34 8.23 -3.76
CA GLY A 474 28.75 7.29 -4.81
C GLY A 474 27.58 6.64 -5.57
N PHE A 475 26.34 7.09 -5.36
CA PHE A 475 25.15 6.58 -6.06
C PHE A 475 24.84 7.30 -7.38
N GLY A 476 25.65 8.28 -7.79
CA GLY A 476 25.41 9.12 -8.98
C GLY A 476 25.20 8.34 -10.30
N VAL A 477 25.81 7.16 -10.44
CA VAL A 477 25.70 6.28 -11.62
C VAL A 477 24.44 5.37 -11.57
N SER A 478 23.78 5.28 -10.41
CA SER A 478 22.65 4.38 -10.14
C SER A 478 21.28 5.07 -10.15
N GLY A 479 21.24 6.37 -10.46
CA GLY A 479 20.01 7.15 -10.56
C GLY A 479 19.06 6.64 -11.64
N HIS A 480 17.83 7.17 -11.65
CA HIS A 480 16.70 6.78 -12.52
C HIS A 480 16.95 6.77 -14.05
N ARG A 481 18.15 7.14 -14.50
CA ARG A 481 18.60 7.18 -15.90
C ARG A 481 19.92 6.44 -16.15
N GLY A 482 20.54 5.84 -15.11
CA GLY A 482 21.77 5.07 -15.23
C GLY A 482 21.48 3.60 -15.60
N PRO A 483 22.34 2.95 -16.39
CA PRO A 483 22.16 1.55 -16.79
C PRO A 483 22.15 0.57 -15.60
N ALA A 484 22.64 0.98 -14.42
CA ALA A 484 22.73 0.17 -13.21
C ALA A 484 21.60 0.41 -12.18
N GLY A 485 20.63 1.29 -12.45
CA GLY A 485 19.57 1.62 -11.50
C GLY A 485 18.60 0.46 -11.22
N VAL A 486 18.52 0.06 -9.94
CA VAL A 486 17.74 -1.04 -9.32
C VAL A 486 18.39 -2.43 -9.40
N GLU A 487 19.12 -2.76 -10.46
CA GLU A 487 19.64 -4.13 -10.64
C GLU A 487 21.07 -4.33 -10.16
N GLY A 488 21.83 -3.26 -9.84
CA GLY A 488 23.22 -3.42 -9.44
C GLY A 488 24.03 -4.20 -10.49
N ARG A 489 23.83 -3.85 -11.76
CA ARG A 489 24.45 -4.57 -12.88
C ARG A 489 25.96 -4.38 -12.86
N TYR A 490 26.67 -5.47 -13.11
CA TYR A 490 28.06 -5.47 -13.55
C TYR A 490 28.12 -6.16 -14.93
N ARG A 491 28.90 -5.62 -15.87
CA ARG A 491 29.17 -6.33 -17.12
C ARG A 491 30.11 -7.49 -16.83
N ARG A 492 29.97 -8.58 -17.61
CA ARG A 492 30.90 -9.71 -17.61
C ARG A 492 32.34 -9.18 -17.79
N GLY A 493 33.18 -9.33 -16.75
CA GLY A 493 34.62 -8.99 -16.80
C GLY A 493 35.16 -8.06 -15.71
N GLU A 494 34.32 -7.41 -14.91
CA GLU A 494 34.78 -6.41 -13.92
C GLU A 494 35.19 -7.00 -12.54
N LEU A 495 35.22 -8.34 -12.43
CA LEU A 495 35.94 -9.03 -11.36
C LEU A 495 37.42 -9.16 -11.76
N GLY A 496 38.15 -8.03 -11.76
CA GLY A 496 39.59 -8.02 -11.95
C GLY A 496 40.19 -6.66 -12.29
N GLY A 497 41.11 -6.19 -11.43
CA GLY A 497 42.30 -5.42 -11.83
C GLY A 497 42.13 -3.95 -12.21
N LEU A 498 42.86 -3.08 -11.50
CA LEU A 498 43.16 -1.70 -11.89
C LEU A 498 43.73 -1.62 -13.32
N GLY A 499 43.29 -0.66 -14.14
CA GLY A 499 43.94 -0.32 -15.41
C GLY A 499 43.19 0.71 -16.27
N ASP A 500 43.91 1.75 -16.69
CA ASP A 500 43.48 2.96 -17.41
C ASP A 500 42.62 2.75 -18.68
N GLY A 501 41.59 3.58 -18.84
CA GLY A 501 40.87 3.74 -20.11
C GLY A 501 39.65 4.65 -19.95
N GLY A 502 39.82 5.93 -20.30
CA GLY A 502 38.80 6.98 -20.12
C GLY A 502 37.45 6.71 -20.81
N PRO A 503 36.39 7.45 -20.43
CA PRO A 503 35.03 7.21 -20.92
C PRO A 503 34.89 7.60 -22.41
N PRO A 504 34.17 6.80 -23.22
CA PRO A 504 33.77 7.24 -24.55
C PRO A 504 32.63 8.27 -24.50
N VAL A 505 32.88 9.37 -25.18
CA VAL A 505 31.94 10.30 -25.86
C VAL A 505 30.96 9.49 -26.75
N ASP A 506 29.71 9.85 -27.01
CA ASP A 506 29.16 11.18 -27.29
C ASP A 506 27.61 11.15 -27.25
N GLY A 507 27.00 12.33 -27.17
CA GLY A 507 25.54 12.51 -27.20
C GLY A 507 25.13 13.97 -26.98
N ALA A 508 25.69 14.88 -27.77
CA ALA A 508 25.47 16.32 -27.71
C ALA A 508 23.99 16.76 -27.89
N TYR A 509 23.56 17.71 -27.05
CA TYR A 509 22.38 18.55 -27.31
C TYR A 509 22.76 19.74 -28.21
N PRO A 510 21.84 20.27 -29.05
CA PRO A 510 22.09 21.46 -29.84
C PRO A 510 22.27 22.72 -28.99
N ARG A 511 23.16 23.62 -29.43
CA ARG A 511 23.40 24.95 -28.85
C ARG A 511 22.14 25.82 -28.91
N GLY A 512 21.78 26.47 -27.80
CA GLY A 512 20.85 27.61 -27.82
C GLY A 512 19.74 27.68 -26.75
N SER A 513 19.78 26.95 -25.63
CA SER A 513 18.79 27.11 -24.54
C SER A 513 19.38 27.90 -23.37
N LEU A 514 19.64 29.17 -23.65
CA LEU A 514 19.72 30.35 -22.79
C LEU A 514 20.11 30.20 -21.30
N THR A 515 21.27 30.80 -21.03
CA THR A 515 21.72 31.46 -19.81
C THR A 515 20.74 32.53 -19.28
N GLY A 516 20.71 32.70 -17.96
CA GLY A 516 20.14 33.87 -17.28
C GLY A 516 20.39 33.80 -15.77
N SER A 517 21.48 34.40 -15.32
CA SER A 517 21.86 34.58 -13.91
C SER A 517 21.02 35.64 -13.19
N ALA A 518 20.78 35.46 -11.89
CA ALA A 518 20.72 36.57 -10.93
C ALA A 518 21.21 36.14 -9.53
N SER A 519 21.95 37.05 -8.91
CA SER A 519 22.91 37.01 -7.79
C SER A 519 22.39 36.69 -6.36
N PRO A 520 23.28 36.48 -5.36
CA PRO A 520 22.89 36.03 -4.01
C PRO A 520 22.23 37.14 -3.19
N ALA A 521 21.18 36.79 -2.44
CA ALA A 521 20.47 37.68 -1.54
C ALA A 521 21.25 37.89 -0.22
N GLY A 522 21.26 39.13 0.28
CA GLY A 522 21.77 39.51 1.59
C GLY A 522 20.92 38.94 2.75
N PRO A 523 21.41 39.03 4.00
CA PRO A 523 20.77 38.40 5.14
C PRO A 523 19.53 39.19 5.56
N GLY A 524 18.35 38.55 5.52
CA GLY A 524 17.10 39.13 6.07
C GLY A 524 15.81 38.88 5.30
N ALA A 525 15.78 38.07 4.23
CA ALA A 525 14.52 37.73 3.54
C ALA A 525 13.84 36.50 4.20
N PRO A 526 12.50 36.51 4.37
CA PRO A 526 11.75 35.32 4.78
C PRO A 526 11.95 34.18 3.76
N PRO A 527 11.88 32.90 4.17
CA PRO A 527 12.20 31.78 3.28
C PRO A 527 11.31 31.82 2.03
N ALA A 528 11.96 31.71 0.86
CA ALA A 528 11.28 31.77 -0.43
C ALA A 528 10.15 30.75 -0.51
N GLN A 529 8.91 31.22 -0.61
CA GLN A 529 7.74 30.35 -0.73
C GLN A 529 7.64 29.86 -2.17
N HIS A 530 7.61 28.54 -2.38
CA HIS A 530 7.40 27.99 -3.71
C HIS A 530 5.94 28.23 -4.17
N PRO A 531 5.69 28.66 -5.42
CA PRO A 531 4.34 28.83 -5.94
C PRO A 531 3.69 27.48 -6.35
N GLY A 532 2.36 27.47 -6.46
CA GLY A 532 1.61 26.36 -7.07
C GLY A 532 1.66 25.05 -6.29
N ALA A 533 1.99 23.94 -6.98
CA ALA A 533 1.97 22.59 -6.37
C ALA A 533 2.96 22.40 -5.22
N LEU A 534 3.94 23.31 -5.07
CA LEU A 534 4.94 23.31 -4.01
C LEU A 534 4.61 24.31 -2.88
N ALA A 535 3.46 24.98 -2.92
CA ALA A 535 3.09 25.96 -1.90
C ALA A 535 3.08 25.34 -0.48
N GLY A 536 3.81 25.98 0.44
CA GLY A 536 4.04 25.49 1.79
C GLY A 536 5.09 24.38 1.90
N MET A 537 5.82 24.06 0.82
CA MET A 537 7.03 23.23 0.92
C MET A 537 8.20 24.09 1.42
N PRO A 538 8.84 23.69 2.54
CA PRO A 538 10.05 24.34 3.03
C PRO A 538 11.20 24.18 2.02
N VAL A 539 12.09 25.19 1.95
CA VAL A 539 13.24 25.22 1.04
C VAL A 539 14.21 24.05 1.30
N ASP A 540 14.36 23.64 2.55
CA ASP A 540 15.12 22.47 3.01
C ASP A 540 14.26 21.21 3.20
N GLY A 541 12.93 21.34 3.07
CA GLY A 541 11.92 20.33 3.37
C GLY A 541 11.71 20.06 4.87
N GLY A 542 12.30 20.85 5.78
CA GLY A 542 12.06 20.75 7.21
C GLY A 542 10.63 21.16 7.54
N GLY A 543 9.82 20.23 8.06
CA GLY A 543 8.36 20.36 8.22
C GLY A 543 7.86 21.75 8.61
N LEU A 544 6.67 22.10 8.10
CA LEU A 544 5.93 23.34 8.36
C LEU A 544 6.32 24.02 9.68
N ASP A 545 7.11 25.10 9.58
CA ASP A 545 7.30 26.04 10.68
C ASP A 545 5.97 26.80 10.81
N VAL A 546 5.12 26.33 11.72
CA VAL A 546 3.88 27.04 12.05
C VAL A 546 4.31 28.16 12.98
N ALA A 547 4.33 29.39 12.46
CA ALA A 547 4.47 30.58 13.29
C ALA A 547 3.51 30.47 14.48
N GLY A 548 4.04 30.28 15.71
CA GLY A 548 3.25 30.33 16.94
C GLY A 548 3.48 29.28 18.03
N ALA A 549 4.42 28.33 17.92
CA ALA A 549 4.78 27.47 19.06
C ALA A 549 6.09 27.94 19.69
N GLY A 550 5.95 28.91 20.61
CA GLY A 550 7.04 29.40 21.43
C GLY A 550 7.66 28.31 22.31
N VAL A 551 8.93 28.55 22.59
CA VAL A 551 9.80 27.90 23.57
C VAL A 551 9.15 27.90 24.97
N GLU A 552 9.51 26.91 25.80
CA GLU A 552 9.06 26.58 27.19
C GLU A 552 7.97 25.49 27.22
N GLN A 553 8.17 24.30 27.80
CA GLN A 553 8.61 23.93 29.16
C GLN A 553 9.29 22.53 29.06
N VAL A 554 10.56 22.29 29.41
CA VAL A 554 11.17 22.11 30.76
C VAL A 554 10.33 21.27 31.74
N LEU A 555 10.80 20.03 31.96
CA LEU A 555 10.65 19.15 33.14
C LEU A 555 9.22 18.74 33.57
N PHE A 556 8.82 17.50 33.28
CA PHE A 556 8.74 16.37 34.22
C PHE A 556 8.19 15.11 33.51
#